data_AF-A0A1V3KFV2-F1
#
_entry.id   AF-A0A1V3KFV2-F1
#
_cell.length_a   1.000
_cell.length_b   1.000
_cell.length_c   1.000
_cell.angle_alpha   90.00
_cell.angle_beta   90.00
_cell.angle_gamma   90.00
#
_symmetry.space_group_name_H-M   'P 1'
#
loop_
_entity.id
_entity.type
_entity.pdbx_description
1 polymer ?
#
loop_
_entity_poly.entity_id
_entity_poly.type
_entity_poly.pdbx_seq_one_letter_code
_entity_poly.pdbx_strand_id
1 'polypeptide(L)'
;MKNLKPFIAVSMVSLFLAMNTLAAPTKTASKITTKKENVAEVEAISQAVSINVEDRQLMIDNNGQALVMFKYVVTNSGNKPISNIQWISAYVSKREIVHSQNMQLELESTLMPGKSVTINLQIPFVQIEEKFRPIFTNPQSRIDVYPIDRIIRFNDKKELHERK
;
A
#
# COMPACT_ATOMS: atom_id res chain seq x y z
N MET A 1 51.58 11.67 -39.57
CA MET A 1 52.64 12.69 -39.44
C MET A 1 52.32 13.51 -38.19
N LYS A 2 53.14 13.40 -37.13
CA LYS A 2 54.01 14.48 -36.59
C LYS A 2 53.17 15.64 -35.97
N ASN A 3 53.23 16.04 -34.70
CA ASN A 3 54.28 15.97 -33.67
C ASN A 3 53.75 16.35 -32.25
N LEU A 4 54.35 15.70 -31.24
CA LEU A 4 54.81 16.14 -29.90
C LEU A 4 53.90 16.71 -28.77
N LYS A 5 54.27 16.23 -27.57
CA LYS A 5 53.74 16.27 -26.19
C LYS A 5 54.19 17.55 -25.39
N PRO A 6 54.23 17.55 -24.04
CA PRO A 6 53.17 17.70 -23.03
C PRO A 6 53.44 18.90 -22.07
N PHE A 7 52.55 19.20 -21.12
CA PHE A 7 52.91 19.95 -19.91
C PHE A 7 52.57 19.16 -18.65
N ILE A 8 53.60 19.03 -17.81
CA ILE A 8 53.63 18.40 -16.49
C ILE A 8 53.29 19.47 -15.46
N ALA A 9 52.45 19.13 -14.48
CA ALA A 9 52.50 19.74 -13.16
C ALA A 9 52.27 18.66 -12.10
N VAL A 10 53.34 18.40 -11.35
CA VAL A 10 53.46 17.57 -10.16
C VAL A 10 52.98 18.39 -8.95
N SER A 11 52.18 17.80 -8.06
CA SER A 11 52.21 18.11 -6.61
C SER A 11 51.38 17.07 -5.85
N MET A 12 51.99 16.01 -5.32
CA MET A 12 52.55 15.84 -3.97
C MET A 12 51.51 15.49 -2.89
N VAL A 13 51.35 14.17 -2.70
CA VAL A 13 51.37 13.39 -1.45
C VAL A 13 50.82 14.04 -0.17
N SER A 14 49.79 13.41 0.42
CA SER A 14 49.93 12.82 1.76
C SER A 14 48.95 11.66 1.95
N LEU A 15 49.52 10.46 2.00
CA LEU A 15 48.90 9.19 2.33
C LEU A 15 48.84 9.09 3.86
N PHE A 16 47.65 9.12 4.47
CA PHE A 16 47.52 8.74 5.88
C PHE A 16 47.08 7.27 5.96
N LEU A 17 48.07 6.39 6.04
CA LEU A 17 47.89 5.01 6.51
C LEU A 17 47.83 5.04 8.04
N ALA A 18 46.63 4.98 8.60
CA ALA A 18 46.48 4.67 10.02
C ALA A 18 46.66 3.16 10.22
N MET A 19 47.80 2.78 10.80
CA MET A 19 48.09 1.42 11.25
C MET A 19 47.30 1.17 12.55
N ASN A 20 46.20 0.41 12.47
CA ASN A 20 45.62 -0.19 13.67
C ASN A 20 46.37 -1.48 13.97
N THR A 21 47.24 -1.40 14.97
CA THR A 21 47.98 -2.53 15.53
C THR A 21 47.01 -3.60 16.02
N LEU A 22 47.20 -4.82 15.52
CA LEU A 22 46.55 -6.03 16.01
C LEU A 22 47.13 -6.37 17.38
N ALA A 23 46.33 -6.28 18.43
CA ALA A 23 46.66 -6.81 19.75
C ALA A 23 45.57 -7.82 20.16
N ALA A 24 45.99 -9.06 20.42
CA ALA A 24 45.27 -10.07 21.20
C ALA A 24 46.33 -10.73 22.12
N PRO A 25 45.97 -11.35 23.27
CA PRO A 25 44.65 -11.78 23.77
C PRO A 25 44.32 -11.20 25.17
N THR A 26 43.11 -11.22 25.71
CA THR A 26 42.51 -12.33 26.50
C THR A 26 41.20 -11.82 27.14
N LYS A 27 40.25 -12.75 27.41
CA LYS A 27 39.07 -12.69 28.30
C LYS A 27 37.69 -12.62 27.59
N THR A 28 37.12 -13.81 27.52
CA THR A 28 35.71 -14.20 27.55
C THR A 28 34.71 -13.10 27.93
N ALA A 29 33.78 -12.79 27.02
CA ALA A 29 32.43 -12.35 27.38
C ALA A 29 31.44 -12.69 26.24
N SER A 30 30.33 -13.27 26.67
CA SER A 30 29.20 -13.82 25.92
C SER A 30 28.33 -12.74 25.28
N LYS A 31 27.72 -13.09 24.12
CA LYS A 31 26.43 -12.56 23.55
C LYS A 31 26.39 -11.03 23.30
N ILE A 32 25.98 -10.54 22.14
CA ILE A 32 24.61 -10.56 21.65
C ILE A 32 24.65 -10.31 20.13
N THR A 33 24.01 -11.20 19.38
CA THR A 33 23.55 -10.98 18.01
C THR A 33 22.65 -9.74 17.97
N THR A 34 23.15 -8.61 17.48
CA THR A 34 22.26 -7.52 17.07
C THR A 34 21.94 -7.74 15.60
N LYS A 35 20.92 -8.57 15.35
CA LYS A 35 20.21 -8.55 14.06
C LYS A 35 19.53 -7.19 14.00
N LYS A 36 20.20 -6.20 13.39
CA LYS A 36 19.64 -4.90 13.11
C LYS A 36 18.67 -5.07 11.94
N GLU A 37 17.53 -5.67 12.20
CA GLU A 37 16.41 -5.68 11.27
C GLU A 37 15.78 -4.29 11.35
N ASN A 38 16.42 -3.34 10.69
CA ASN A 38 15.90 -1.99 10.52
C ASN A 38 14.82 -2.07 9.44
N VAL A 39 13.68 -2.68 9.79
CA VAL A 39 12.51 -2.67 8.94
C VAL A 39 11.95 -1.25 9.03
N ALA A 40 12.09 -0.47 7.97
CA ALA A 40 11.57 0.89 7.91
C ALA A 40 10.11 0.92 8.38
N GLU A 41 9.80 1.75 9.37
CA GLU A 41 8.44 1.83 9.90
C GLU A 41 7.52 2.44 8.84
N VAL A 42 6.37 1.82 8.61
CA VAL A 42 5.36 2.36 7.70
C VAL A 42 4.70 3.54 8.40
N GLU A 43 4.82 4.73 7.80
CA GLU A 43 4.39 5.96 8.48
C GLU A 43 3.02 6.49 8.01
N ALA A 44 2.45 5.95 6.93
CA ALA A 44 1.18 6.37 6.36
C ALA A 44 0.37 5.17 5.82
N ILE A 45 -0.97 5.25 5.87
CA ILE A 45 -1.81 4.11 5.46
C ILE A 45 -1.63 3.77 3.97
N SER A 46 -1.50 4.76 3.11
CA SER A 46 -1.29 4.57 1.67
C SER A 46 0.01 3.81 1.33
N GLN A 47 0.93 3.68 2.30
CA GLN A 47 2.13 2.84 2.19
C GLN A 47 1.90 1.43 2.76
N ALA A 48 0.90 1.24 3.62
CA ALA A 48 0.57 -0.03 4.25
C ALA A 48 -0.32 -0.91 3.37
N VAL A 49 -1.27 -0.31 2.65
CA VAL A 49 -2.25 -1.04 1.85
C VAL A 49 -2.42 -0.39 0.47
N SER A 50 -2.62 -1.23 -0.55
CA SER A 50 -3.11 -0.80 -1.85
C SER A 50 -4.50 -1.37 -2.04
N ILE A 51 -5.46 -0.52 -2.38
CA ILE A 51 -6.86 -0.92 -2.66
C ILE A 51 -7.16 -0.52 -4.09
N ASN A 52 -7.46 -1.50 -4.94
CA ASN A 52 -7.78 -1.28 -6.35
C ASN A 52 -9.12 -1.91 -6.71
N VAL A 53 -9.80 -1.34 -7.70
CA VAL A 53 -11.02 -1.91 -8.28
C VAL A 53 -10.69 -2.43 -9.67
N GLU A 54 -10.93 -3.72 -9.91
CA GLU A 54 -10.60 -4.38 -11.18
C GLU A 54 -11.78 -4.46 -12.14
N ASP A 55 -12.99 -4.71 -11.62
CA ASP A 55 -14.16 -4.98 -12.44
C ASP A 55 -15.44 -4.44 -11.81
N ARG A 56 -16.43 -4.19 -12.66
CA ARG A 56 -17.78 -3.78 -12.29
C ARG A 56 -18.78 -4.63 -13.07
N GLN A 57 -19.68 -5.28 -12.34
CA GLN A 57 -20.72 -6.14 -12.90
C GLN A 57 -22.10 -5.72 -12.38
N LEU A 58 -23.12 -5.93 -13.22
CA LEU A 58 -24.50 -5.85 -12.80
C LEU A 58 -25.00 -7.24 -12.48
N MET A 59 -25.71 -7.35 -11.37
CA MET A 59 -26.28 -8.61 -10.91
C MET A 59 -27.70 -8.39 -10.45
N ILE A 60 -28.51 -9.43 -10.54
CA ILE A 60 -29.80 -9.51 -9.87
C ILE A 60 -29.64 -10.52 -8.75
N ASP A 61 -30.00 -10.15 -7.53
CA ASP A 61 -29.96 -11.07 -6.39
C ASP A 61 -31.15 -12.05 -6.40
N ASN A 62 -31.18 -12.96 -5.43
CA ASN A 62 -32.24 -13.97 -5.32
C ASN A 62 -33.62 -13.35 -5.01
N ASN A 63 -33.68 -12.10 -4.58
CA ASN A 63 -34.91 -11.37 -4.28
C ASN A 63 -35.38 -10.51 -5.46
N GLY A 64 -34.69 -10.58 -6.62
CA GLY A 64 -34.99 -9.76 -7.78
C GLY A 64 -34.47 -8.32 -7.69
N GLN A 65 -33.66 -8.00 -6.68
CA GLN A 65 -33.07 -6.68 -6.52
C GLN A 65 -31.83 -6.53 -7.41
N ALA A 66 -31.78 -5.44 -8.16
CA ALA A 66 -30.57 -5.08 -8.92
C ALA A 66 -29.46 -4.61 -7.97
N LEU A 67 -28.27 -5.18 -8.18
CA LEU A 67 -27.04 -4.86 -7.47
C LEU A 67 -25.96 -4.46 -8.48
N VAL A 68 -25.11 -3.52 -8.08
CA VAL A 68 -23.81 -3.31 -8.74
C VAL A 68 -22.75 -4.01 -7.91
N MET A 69 -22.02 -4.94 -8.49
CA MET A 69 -20.87 -5.57 -7.86
C MET A 69 -19.58 -4.92 -8.36
N PHE A 70 -18.71 -4.54 -7.45
CA PHE A 70 -17.34 -4.12 -7.74
C PHE A 70 -16.37 -5.16 -7.18
N LYS A 71 -15.43 -5.60 -8.00
CA LYS A 71 -14.36 -6.52 -7.59
C LYS A 71 -13.17 -5.69 -7.12
N TYR A 72 -12.86 -5.78 -5.84
CA TYR A 72 -11.71 -5.12 -5.23
C TYR A 72 -10.55 -6.09 -5.05
N VAL A 73 -9.33 -5.60 -5.24
CA VAL A 73 -8.10 -6.27 -4.84
C VAL A 73 -7.40 -5.42 -3.80
N VAL A 74 -7.32 -5.97 -2.59
CA VAL A 74 -6.68 -5.34 -1.44
C VAL A 74 -5.35 -6.03 -1.20
N THR A 75 -4.26 -5.29 -1.27
CA THR A 75 -2.89 -5.81 -1.14
C THR A 75 -2.20 -5.19 0.05
N ASN A 76 -1.67 -6.02 0.95
CA ASN A 76 -0.78 -5.54 2.00
C ASN A 76 0.57 -5.16 1.36
N SER A 77 0.78 -3.87 1.18
CA SER A 77 2.00 -3.30 0.58
C SER A 77 3.05 -2.96 1.63
N GLY A 78 2.67 -3.02 2.92
CA GLY A 78 3.55 -2.79 4.05
C GLY A 78 4.35 -4.04 4.45
N ASN A 79 4.94 -3.96 5.63
CA ASN A 79 5.85 -4.98 6.18
C ASN A 79 5.31 -5.68 7.45
N LYS A 80 4.08 -5.35 7.88
CA LYS A 80 3.42 -5.94 9.04
C LYS A 80 2.16 -6.69 8.59
N PRO A 81 1.86 -7.88 9.15
CA PRO A 81 0.59 -8.56 8.90
C PRO A 81 -0.61 -7.71 9.35
N ILE A 82 -1.65 -7.67 8.51
CA ILE A 82 -2.86 -6.86 8.73
C ILE A 82 -4.02 -7.77 9.13
N SER A 83 -4.83 -7.35 10.10
CA SER A 83 -6.05 -8.05 10.54
C SER A 83 -7.34 -7.32 10.16
N ASN A 84 -7.32 -5.99 10.12
CA ASN A 84 -8.47 -5.18 9.73
C ASN A 84 -8.07 -3.97 8.88
N ILE A 85 -8.92 -3.62 7.92
CA ILE A 85 -8.75 -2.46 7.02
C ILE A 85 -10.07 -1.69 6.99
N GLN A 86 -10.02 -0.38 7.19
CA GLN A 86 -11.15 0.54 7.04
C GLN A 86 -10.82 1.66 6.07
N TRP A 87 -11.74 1.92 5.15
CA TRP A 87 -11.62 3.00 4.16
C TRP A 87 -13.00 3.55 3.79
N ILE A 88 -13.05 4.60 2.98
CA ILE A 88 -14.25 5.07 2.28
C ILE A 88 -14.02 4.80 0.80
N SER A 89 -14.96 4.17 0.12
CA SER A 89 -14.94 4.13 -1.35
C SER A 89 -15.77 5.29 -1.88
N ALA A 90 -15.13 6.26 -2.54
CA ALA A 90 -15.81 7.32 -3.29
C ALA A 90 -15.88 6.92 -4.77
N TYR A 91 -17.10 6.84 -5.31
CA TYR A 91 -17.36 6.52 -6.72
C TYR A 91 -17.59 7.84 -7.46
N VAL A 92 -16.78 8.12 -8.47
CA VAL A 92 -16.76 9.39 -9.17
C VAL A 92 -17.04 9.18 -10.64
N SER A 93 -17.97 9.96 -11.19
CA SER A 93 -18.19 10.04 -12.63
C SER A 93 -18.31 11.50 -13.04
N LYS A 94 -17.62 11.88 -14.12
CA LYS A 94 -17.62 13.26 -14.65
C LYS A 94 -17.32 14.33 -13.59
N ARG A 95 -16.40 14.03 -12.65
CA ARG A 95 -15.99 14.89 -11.52
C ARG A 95 -17.04 15.11 -10.42
N GLU A 96 -18.14 14.36 -10.43
CA GLU A 96 -19.13 14.33 -9.36
C GLU A 96 -19.02 13.02 -8.59
N ILE A 97 -19.13 13.08 -7.26
CA ILE A 97 -19.26 11.89 -6.42
C ILE A 97 -20.69 11.37 -6.61
N VAL A 98 -20.82 10.20 -7.24
CA VAL A 98 -22.11 9.59 -7.58
C VAL A 98 -22.57 8.57 -6.55
N HIS A 99 -21.66 8.10 -5.70
CA HIS A 99 -21.93 7.28 -4.52
C HIS A 99 -20.72 7.33 -3.59
N SER A 100 -20.94 7.11 -2.29
CA SER A 100 -19.85 6.87 -1.36
C SER A 100 -20.31 5.94 -0.25
N GLN A 101 -19.42 5.11 0.27
CA GLN A 101 -19.73 4.28 1.42
C GLN A 101 -18.51 3.94 2.26
N ASN A 102 -18.77 3.77 3.56
CA ASN A 102 -17.80 3.26 4.51
C ASN A 102 -17.57 1.77 4.25
N MET A 103 -16.29 1.38 4.24
CA MET A 103 -15.87 0.00 4.05
C MET A 103 -15.07 -0.45 5.26
N GLN A 104 -15.30 -1.70 5.64
CA GLN A 104 -14.52 -2.39 6.65
C GLN A 104 -14.32 -3.84 6.20
N LEU A 105 -13.07 -4.28 6.19
CA LEU A 105 -12.68 -5.65 5.93
C LEU A 105 -12.04 -6.22 7.19
N GLU A 106 -12.80 -7.07 7.90
CA GLU A 106 -12.26 -7.94 8.93
C GLU A 106 -11.76 -9.22 8.26
N LEU A 107 -10.49 -9.54 8.42
CA LEU A 107 -9.88 -10.69 7.75
C LEU A 107 -9.97 -11.93 8.66
N GLU A 108 -10.55 -13.02 8.15
CA GLU A 108 -10.60 -14.30 8.88
C GLU A 108 -9.20 -14.83 9.23
N SER A 109 -8.23 -14.54 8.37
CA SER A 109 -6.81 -14.79 8.61
C SER A 109 -6.00 -13.56 8.25
N THR A 110 -4.89 -13.32 8.94
CA THR A 110 -4.08 -12.11 8.73
C THR A 110 -3.55 -12.03 7.30
N LEU A 111 -3.72 -10.87 6.67
CA LEU A 111 -3.15 -10.59 5.36
C LEU A 111 -1.65 -10.31 5.52
N MET A 112 -0.83 -11.28 5.14
CA MET A 112 0.63 -11.19 5.24
C MET A 112 1.22 -10.15 4.27
N PRO A 113 2.40 -9.57 4.57
CA PRO A 113 3.11 -8.66 3.67
C PRO A 113 3.24 -9.21 2.24
N GLY A 114 2.96 -8.37 1.24
CA GLY A 114 3.02 -8.71 -0.18
C GLY A 114 1.91 -9.66 -0.65
N LYS A 115 0.92 -9.98 0.19
CA LYS A 115 -0.25 -10.79 -0.18
C LYS A 115 -1.45 -9.91 -0.47
N SER A 116 -2.35 -10.46 -1.29
CA SER A 116 -3.58 -9.82 -1.71
C SER A 116 -4.78 -10.68 -1.35
N VAL A 117 -5.91 -10.01 -1.12
CA VAL A 117 -7.23 -10.61 -1.02
C VAL A 117 -8.16 -9.94 -2.01
N THR A 118 -9.00 -10.74 -2.65
CA THR A 118 -10.04 -10.27 -3.56
C THR A 118 -11.36 -10.28 -2.82
N ILE A 119 -12.08 -9.17 -2.85
CA ILE A 119 -13.42 -9.06 -2.26
C ILE A 119 -14.40 -8.50 -3.28
N ASN A 120 -15.64 -8.97 -3.21
CA ASN A 120 -16.73 -8.45 -4.01
C ASN A 120 -17.61 -7.56 -3.13
N LEU A 121 -17.72 -6.29 -3.51
CA LEU A 121 -18.55 -5.33 -2.81
C LEU A 121 -19.78 -5.02 -3.64
N GLN A 122 -20.95 -5.19 -3.04
CA GLN A 122 -22.23 -5.01 -3.69
C GLN A 122 -22.87 -3.71 -3.21
N ILE A 123 -23.42 -2.96 -4.16
CA ILE A 123 -24.20 -1.75 -3.90
C ILE A 123 -25.62 -2.03 -4.40
N PRO A 124 -26.60 -2.16 -3.49
CA PRO A 124 -27.99 -2.17 -3.86
C PRO A 124 -28.38 -0.92 -4.64
N PHE A 125 -29.07 -1.07 -5.76
CA PHE A 125 -29.52 0.06 -6.58
C PHE A 125 -30.37 1.08 -5.81
N VAL A 126 -31.11 0.60 -4.81
CA VAL A 126 -31.93 1.42 -3.93
C VAL A 126 -31.11 2.37 -3.05
N GLN A 127 -29.82 2.06 -2.80
CA GLN A 127 -28.89 2.92 -2.07
C GLN A 127 -28.21 3.96 -2.96
N ILE A 128 -28.33 3.83 -4.29
CA ILE A 128 -27.83 4.80 -5.26
C ILE A 128 -28.94 5.81 -5.53
N GLU A 129 -28.61 7.11 -5.44
CA GLU A 129 -29.52 8.18 -5.80
C GLU A 129 -30.05 7.99 -7.23
N GLU A 130 -31.35 8.20 -7.42
CA GLU A 130 -32.04 7.84 -8.66
C GLU A 130 -31.41 8.49 -9.91
N LYS A 131 -31.00 9.76 -9.80
CA LYS A 131 -30.31 10.50 -10.87
C LYS A 131 -29.00 9.85 -11.34
N PHE A 132 -28.33 9.06 -10.51
CA PHE A 132 -27.04 8.44 -10.83
C PHE A 132 -27.15 6.98 -11.25
N ARG A 133 -28.28 6.30 -10.99
CA ARG A 133 -28.48 4.89 -11.36
C ARG A 133 -28.14 4.56 -12.83
N PRO A 134 -28.46 5.41 -13.83
CA PRO A 134 -28.08 5.16 -15.22
C PRO A 134 -26.56 5.06 -15.46
N ILE A 135 -25.75 5.69 -14.62
CA ILE A 135 -24.27 5.62 -14.71
C ILE A 135 -23.79 4.21 -14.32
N PHE A 136 -24.45 3.58 -13.34
CA PHE A 136 -24.09 2.26 -12.86
C PHE A 136 -24.61 1.12 -13.75
N THR A 137 -25.74 1.30 -14.45
CA THR A 137 -26.29 0.28 -15.38
C THR A 137 -25.61 0.25 -16.74
N ASN A 138 -24.95 1.34 -17.14
CA ASN A 138 -24.28 1.40 -18.43
C ASN A 138 -22.82 0.91 -18.29
N PRO A 139 -22.44 -0.24 -18.87
CA PRO A 139 -21.08 -0.75 -18.77
C PRO A 139 -20.04 0.17 -19.43
N GLN A 140 -20.44 1.05 -20.35
CA GLN A 140 -19.58 2.05 -20.99
C GLN A 140 -19.36 3.30 -20.15
N SER A 141 -20.19 3.54 -19.13
CA SER A 141 -20.01 4.67 -18.23
C SER A 141 -18.77 4.46 -17.38
N ARG A 142 -17.86 5.44 -17.42
CA ARG A 142 -16.68 5.44 -16.55
C ARG A 142 -17.08 5.85 -15.13
N ILE A 143 -16.72 5.00 -14.17
CA ILE A 143 -16.78 5.28 -12.74
C ILE A 143 -15.38 5.04 -12.21
N ASP A 144 -14.68 6.10 -11.84
CA ASP A 144 -13.42 6.00 -11.13
C ASP A 144 -13.72 5.78 -9.64
N VAL A 145 -13.00 4.87 -8.99
CA VAL A 145 -13.18 4.59 -7.57
C VAL A 145 -11.93 5.04 -6.82
N TYR A 146 -12.14 5.92 -5.85
CA TYR A 146 -11.09 6.44 -4.99
C TYR A 146 -11.27 5.87 -3.58
N PRO A 147 -10.45 4.88 -3.17
CA PRO A 147 -10.40 4.45 -1.78
C PRO A 147 -9.66 5.52 -0.96
N ILE A 148 -10.32 5.99 0.09
CA ILE A 148 -9.78 6.94 1.06
C ILE A 148 -9.52 6.16 2.34
N ASP A 149 -8.25 5.87 2.57
CA ASP A 149 -7.77 5.08 3.69
C ASP A 149 -8.08 5.73 5.04
N ARG A 150 -8.54 4.95 6.04
CA ARG A 150 -8.86 5.50 7.38
C ARG A 150 -8.11 4.85 8.51
N ILE A 151 -8.21 3.52 8.63
CA ILE A 151 -7.62 2.77 9.75
C ILE A 151 -7.10 1.44 9.23
N ILE A 152 -5.87 1.09 9.59
CA ILE A 152 -5.31 -0.26 9.45
C ILE A 152 -5.01 -0.79 10.83
N ARG A 153 -5.55 -1.96 11.16
CA ARG A 153 -5.15 -2.71 12.35
C ARG A 153 -4.19 -3.82 11.95
N PHE A 154 -3.03 -3.83 12.56
CA PHE A 154 -2.05 -4.90 12.42
C PHE A 154 -2.39 -6.07 13.34
N ASN A 155 -1.79 -7.24 13.07
CA ASN A 155 -2.00 -8.43 13.90
C ASN A 155 -1.52 -8.26 15.35
N ASP A 156 -0.55 -7.38 15.59
CA ASP A 156 -0.09 -7.01 16.94
C ASP A 156 -1.06 -6.04 17.67
N LYS A 157 -2.23 -5.78 17.08
CA LYS A 157 -3.30 -4.88 17.54
C LYS A 157 -2.94 -3.40 17.51
N LYS A 158 -1.78 -3.01 16.96
CA LYS A 158 -1.48 -1.61 16.70
C LYS A 158 -2.31 -1.10 15.53
N GLU A 159 -2.65 0.17 15.60
CA GLU A 159 -3.43 0.84 14.56
C GLU A 159 -2.60 1.93 13.90
N LEU A 160 -2.78 2.05 12.59
CA LEU A 160 -2.31 3.16 11.78
C LEU A 160 -3.53 3.93 11.30
N HIS A 161 -3.54 5.24 11.54
CA HIS A 161 -4.64 6.12 11.19
C HIS A 161 -4.25 7.07 10.07
N GLU A 162 -5.25 7.53 9.31
CA GLU A 162 -5.09 8.65 8.40
C GLU A 162 -4.59 9.86 9.20
N ARG A 163 -3.53 10.52 8.70
CA ARG A 163 -3.01 11.73 9.34
C ARG A 163 -4.03 12.85 9.10
N LYS A 164 -4.50 13.47 10.19
CA LYS A 164 -5.40 14.62 10.15
C LYS A 164 -4.71 15.88 9.62
#